data_AF-A0A2A4LKD3-F1
#
_entry.id   AF-A0A2A4LKD3-F1
#
_cell.length_a   1.000
_cell.length_b   1.000
_cell.length_c   1.000
_cell.angle_alpha   90.00
_cell.angle_beta   90.00
_cell.angle_gamma   90.00
#
_symmetry.space_group_name_H-M   'P 1'
#
loop_
_entity.id
_entity.type
_entity.pdbx_description
1 polymer ?
#
loop_
_entity_poly.entity_id
_entity_poly.type
_entity_poly.pdbx_seq_one_letter_code
_entity_poly.pdbx_strand_id
1 'polypeptide(L)' 'IEKELPEMGDKADIKAMALAATLGYLALRFDGVWEADFPKLVEWAAKFDTVHPDIAQYKPSA' A
#
# COMPACT_ATOMS: atom_id res chain seq x y z
N ILE A 1 5.46 -14.58 -2.68
CA ILE A 1 5.81 -13.19 -2.29
C ILE A 1 4.76 -12.65 -1.30
N GLU A 2 3.46 -12.90 -1.48
CA GLU A 2 2.39 -12.52 -0.52
C GLU A 2 2.44 -13.19 0.88
N LYS A 3 3.40 -14.08 1.14
CA LYS A 3 3.40 -14.93 2.35
C LYS A 3 3.81 -14.16 3.62
N GLU A 4 4.35 -12.95 3.48
CA GLU A 4 4.79 -12.08 4.58
C GLU A 4 4.42 -10.62 4.30
N LEU A 5 3.11 -10.33 4.23
CA LEU A 5 2.68 -8.94 4.29
C LEU A 5 3.02 -8.37 5.67
N PRO A 6 3.60 -7.15 5.74
CA PRO A 6 3.95 -6.55 7.02
C PRO A 6 2.70 -6.37 7.88
N GLU A 7 2.83 -6.73 9.16
CA GLU A 7 1.77 -6.56 10.14
C GLU A 7 1.43 -5.08 10.31
N MET A 8 0.13 -4.78 10.34
CA MET A 8 -0.36 -3.43 10.62
C MET A 8 -0.47 -3.26 12.13
N GLY A 9 0.62 -2.79 12.74
CA GLY A 9 0.59 -2.32 14.13
C GLY A 9 0.08 -0.89 14.22
N ASP A 10 -0.13 -0.40 15.46
CA ASP A 10 -0.60 0.98 15.72
C ASP A 10 0.37 2.06 15.19
N LYS A 11 1.65 1.71 15.01
CA LYS A 11 2.66 2.58 14.40
C LYS A 11 3.06 2.01 13.05
N ALA A 12 3.07 2.86 12.04
CA ALA A 12 3.57 2.48 10.72
C ALA A 12 5.06 2.14 10.81
N ASP A 13 5.40 0.85 10.60
CA ASP A 13 6.79 0.42 10.44
C ASP A 13 7.33 0.92 9.10
N ILE A 14 8.63 1.21 9.04
CA ILE A 14 9.35 1.63 7.82
C ILE A 14 9.09 0.63 6.68
N LYS A 15 9.00 -0.67 6.99
CA LYS A 15 8.68 -1.71 5.99
C LYS A 15 7.28 -1.53 5.38
N ALA A 16 6.28 -1.26 6.22
CA ALA A 16 4.92 -1.02 5.77
C ALA A 16 4.83 0.29 4.97
N MET A 17 5.50 1.35 5.42
CA MET A 17 5.58 2.61 4.68
C MET A 17 6.25 2.45 3.31
N ALA A 18 7.38 1.74 3.23
CA ALA A 18 8.07 1.48 1.98
C ALA A 18 7.20 0.70 1.00
N LEU A 19 6.44 -0.30 1.49
CA LEU A 19 5.48 -1.04 0.68
C LEU A 19 4.35 -0.13 0.19
N ALA A 20 3.74 0.67 1.07
CA ALA A 20 2.67 1.60 0.70
C ALA A 20 3.12 2.63 -0.34
N ALA A 21 4.33 3.19 -0.20
CA ALA A 21 4.91 4.11 -1.18
C ALA A 21 5.16 3.44 -2.54
N THR A 22 5.67 2.21 -2.52
CA THR A 22 5.92 1.42 -3.75
C THR A 22 4.61 1.11 -4.47
N LEU A 23 3.59 0.67 -3.73
CA LEU A 23 2.24 0.41 -4.29
C LEU A 23 1.57 1.68 -4.80
N GLY A 24 1.74 2.81 -4.10
CA GLY A 24 1.28 4.12 -4.57
C GLY A 24 1.92 4.53 -5.91
N TYR A 25 3.22 4.31 -6.07
CA TYR A 25 3.91 4.56 -7.35
C TYR A 25 3.44 3.61 -8.46
N LEU A 26 3.22 2.33 -8.13
CA LEU A 26 2.68 1.34 -9.06
C LEU A 26 1.27 1.71 -9.53
N ALA A 27 0.39 2.13 -8.63
CA ALA A 27 -0.95 2.62 -8.96
C ALA A 27 -0.87 3.90 -9.83
N LEU A 28 0.02 4.84 -9.51
CA LEU A 28 0.20 6.07 -10.29
C LEU A 28 0.68 5.81 -11.72
N ARG A 29 1.61 4.86 -11.91
CA ARG A 29 2.32 4.69 -13.19
C ARG A 29 1.85 3.52 -14.04
N PHE A 30 1.23 2.51 -13.41
CA PHE A 30 0.83 1.22 -14.00
C PHE A 30 -0.59 0.83 -13.57
N ASP A 31 -1.47 1.82 -13.46
CA ASP A 31 -2.89 1.63 -13.13
C ASP A 31 -3.54 0.53 -14.00
N GLY A 32 -4.30 -0.37 -13.38
CA GLY A 32 -4.98 -1.48 -14.06
C GLY A 32 -4.10 -2.61 -14.62
N VAL A 33 -2.77 -2.56 -14.45
CA VAL A 33 -1.86 -3.57 -15.01
C VAL A 33 -1.60 -4.72 -14.04
N TRP A 34 -1.53 -4.45 -12.74
CA TRP A 34 -1.07 -5.42 -11.74
C TRP A 34 -2.15 -5.78 -10.70
N GLU A 35 -3.17 -4.96 -10.55
CA GLU A 35 -4.15 -5.05 -9.46
C GLU A 35 -4.99 -6.33 -9.54
N ALA A 36 -5.31 -6.78 -10.75
CA ALA A 36 -6.07 -8.01 -10.99
C ALA A 36 -5.30 -9.28 -10.58
N ASP A 37 -3.97 -9.26 -10.73
CA ASP A 37 -3.12 -10.40 -10.41
C ASP A 37 -2.75 -10.45 -8.90
N PHE A 38 -2.86 -9.32 -8.20
CA PHE A 38 -2.47 -9.19 -6.79
C PHE A 38 -3.55 -8.54 -5.90
N PRO A 39 -4.76 -9.14 -5.79
CA PRO A 39 -5.86 -8.56 -5.03
C PRO A 39 -5.55 -8.36 -3.55
N LYS A 40 -4.74 -9.23 -2.93
CA LYS A 40 -4.36 -9.09 -1.51
C LYS A 40 -3.48 -7.87 -1.26
N LEU A 41 -2.66 -7.45 -2.23
CA LEU A 41 -1.85 -6.24 -2.11
C LEU A 41 -2.74 -4.99 -2.18
N VAL A 42 -3.75 -5.01 -3.03
CA VAL A 42 -4.74 -3.93 -3.14
C VAL A 42 -5.53 -3.81 -1.84
N GLU A 43 -6.03 -4.92 -1.30
CA GLU A 43 -6.72 -4.95 0.00
C GLU A 43 -5.82 -4.47 1.15
N TRP A 44 -4.55 -4.91 1.16
CA TRP A 44 -3.58 -4.47 2.15
C TRP A 44 -3.34 -2.96 2.08
N ALA A 45 -3.20 -2.39 0.88
CA ALA A 45 -3.00 -0.96 0.68
C ALA A 45 -4.21 -0.14 1.14
N ALA A 46 -5.44 -0.58 0.83
CA ALA A 46 -6.66 0.07 1.29
C ALA A 46 -6.81 0.03 2.83
N LYS A 47 -6.46 -1.10 3.44
CA LYS A 47 -6.47 -1.23 4.90
C LYS A 47 -5.39 -0.36 5.54
N PHE A 48 -4.19 -0.27 4.95
CA PHE A 48 -3.13 0.62 5.43
C PHE A 48 -3.59 2.09 5.47
N ASP A 49 -4.27 2.56 4.43
CA ASP A 49 -4.81 3.94 4.39
C ASP A 49 -5.86 4.21 5.46
N THR A 50 -6.66 3.18 5.77
CA THR A 50 -7.69 3.29 6.81
C THR A 50 -7.09 3.35 8.21
N VAL A 51 -5.99 2.62 8.45
CA VAL A 51 -5.29 2.58 9.74
C VAL A 51 -4.40 3.82 9.94
N HIS A 52 -3.81 4.34 8.87
CA HIS A 52 -2.91 5.50 8.89
C HIS A 52 -3.42 6.63 7.98
N PRO A 53 -4.56 7.27 8.32
CA PRO A 53 -5.12 8.36 7.51
C PRO A 53 -4.20 9.58 7.47
N ASP A 54 -3.37 9.76 8.50
CA ASP A 54 -2.32 10.78 8.57
C ASP A 54 -1.22 10.55 7.53
N ILE A 55 -0.96 9.30 7.13
CA ILE A 55 0.01 8.95 6.08
C ILE A 55 -0.66 8.95 4.71
N ALA A 56 -1.91 8.50 4.61
CA ALA A 56 -2.66 8.39 3.35
C ALA A 56 -2.67 9.69 2.54
N GLN A 57 -2.71 10.85 3.21
CA GLN A 57 -2.69 12.16 2.55
C GLN A 57 -1.40 12.45 1.77
N TYR A 58 -0.29 11.76 2.08
CA TYR A 58 1.00 11.95 1.43
C TYR A 58 1.24 10.97 0.29
N LYS A 59 0.22 10.21 -0.12
CA LYS A 59 0.35 9.32 -1.28
C LYS A 59 0.68 10.12 -2.54
N PRO A 60 1.51 9.57 -3.43
CA PRO A 60 1.75 10.17 -4.73
C PRO A 60 0.43 10.29 -5.50
N SER A 61 -0.01 11.51 -5.78
CA SER A 61 -1.12 11.82 -6.67
C SER A 61 -0.59 12.48 -7.95
N ALA A 62 -1.28 12.24 -9.08
CA ALA A 62 -1.01 12.94 -10.34
C ALA A 62 -1.43 14.42 -10.27
#